data_AF-X0V969-F1
#
_entry.id   AF-X0V969-F1
#
_cell.length_a   1.000
_cell.length_b   1.000
_cell.length_c   1.000
_cell.angle_alpha   90.00
_cell.angle_beta   90.00
_cell.angle_gamma   90.00
#
_symmetry.space_group_name_H-M   'P 1'
#
loop_
_entity.id
_entity.type
_entity.pdbx_description
1 polymer ?
#
loop_
_entity_poly.entity_id
_entity_poly.type
_entity_poly.pdbx_seq_one_letter_code
_entity_poly.pdbx_strand_id
1 'polypeptide(L)'
;SYSHISVVVDELPYENVTLEDFVNMVVSQLTTTLQDCRLAQEYSAAIDGMPAVVLVFTYTGDFGGKNVTFREEIVVLVKDKLYYLLKYVVPAEFYEDYADCFELAKSSFGFD
;
A
#
# COMPACT_ATOMS: atom_id res chain seq x y z
N SER A 1 9.15 -6.64 16.42
CA SER A 1 9.20 -5.81 15.19
C SER A 1 7.80 -5.30 14.91
N TYR A 2 7.64 -4.06 14.47
CA TYR A 2 6.35 -3.53 14.00
C TYR A 2 6.26 -3.77 12.49
N SER A 3 6.27 -5.04 12.10
CA SER A 3 6.05 -5.45 10.71
C SER A 3 4.59 -5.82 10.58
N HIS A 4 3.88 -5.19 9.66
CA HIS A 4 2.45 -5.36 9.49
C HIS A 4 2.12 -5.59 8.02
N ILE A 5 1.45 -6.70 7.74
CA ILE A 5 0.80 -6.97 6.47
C ILE A 5 -0.70 -6.91 6.71
N SER A 6 -1.43 -6.15 5.89
CA SER A 6 -2.88 -6.08 5.95
C SER A 6 -3.52 -5.98 4.58
N VAL A 7 -4.80 -6.36 4.54
CA VAL A 7 -5.70 -6.15 3.41
C VAL A 7 -6.83 -5.24 3.89
N VAL A 8 -7.05 -4.15 3.17
CA VAL A 8 -8.23 -3.28 3.35
C VAL A 8 -9.11 -3.46 2.13
N VAL A 9 -10.40 -3.68 2.38
CA VAL A 9 -11.44 -3.75 1.35
C VAL A 9 -12.55 -2.82 1.76
N ASP A 10 -12.95 -1.93 0.87
CA ASP A 10 -14.04 -1.00 1.13
C ASP A 10 -14.65 -0.49 -0.20
N GLU A 11 -15.76 0.21 -0.11
CA GLU A 11 -16.45 0.81 -1.26
C GLU A 11 -15.72 2.05 -1.76
N LEU A 12 -15.73 2.25 -3.08
CA LEU A 12 -15.26 3.49 -3.67
C LEU A 12 -16.13 4.66 -3.20
N PRO A 13 -15.52 5.82 -2.88
CA PRO A 13 -16.24 6.95 -2.31
C PRO A 13 -17.23 7.62 -3.28
N TYR A 14 -17.07 7.40 -4.60
CA TYR A 14 -17.93 7.98 -5.63
C TYR A 14 -18.19 6.99 -6.76
N GLU A 15 -19.33 7.18 -7.45
CA GLU A 15 -19.60 6.47 -8.70
C GLU A 15 -18.63 6.91 -9.80
N ASN A 16 -18.09 5.93 -10.56
CA ASN A 16 -17.11 6.12 -11.64
C ASN A 16 -15.67 6.45 -11.21
N VAL A 17 -15.35 6.11 -9.96
CA VAL A 17 -14.03 5.73 -9.44
C VAL A 17 -13.00 5.10 -10.42
N THR A 18 -12.10 5.80 -11.12
CA THR A 18 -11.03 5.07 -11.86
C THR A 18 -9.92 4.61 -10.92
N LEU A 19 -9.14 3.59 -11.32
CA LEU A 19 -7.97 3.15 -10.54
C LEU A 19 -6.96 4.29 -10.36
N GLU A 20 -6.72 5.08 -11.40
CA GLU A 20 -5.79 6.22 -11.37
C GLU A 20 -6.29 7.32 -10.41
N ASP A 21 -7.58 7.66 -10.47
CA ASP A 21 -8.19 8.62 -9.54
C ASP A 21 -8.01 8.16 -8.09
N PHE A 22 -8.24 6.88 -7.83
CA PHE A 22 -8.10 6.32 -6.48
C PHE A 22 -6.65 6.28 -6.00
N VAL A 23 -5.70 5.92 -6.88
CA VAL A 23 -4.26 5.99 -6.60
C VAL A 23 -3.86 7.41 -6.20
N ASN A 24 -4.30 8.41 -6.96
CA ASN A 24 -4.04 9.83 -6.66
C ASN A 24 -4.62 10.23 -5.29
N MET A 25 -5.80 9.73 -4.93
CA MET A 25 -6.38 9.95 -3.60
C MET A 25 -5.52 9.33 -2.50
N VAL A 26 -5.05 8.09 -2.66
CA VAL A 26 -4.18 7.40 -1.70
C VAL A 26 -2.86 8.15 -1.52
N VAL A 27 -2.20 8.53 -2.63
CA VAL A 27 -0.95 9.31 -2.60
C VAL A 27 -1.16 10.65 -1.89
N SER A 28 -2.22 11.38 -2.24
CA SER A 28 -2.54 12.67 -1.63
C SER A 28 -2.82 12.53 -0.12
N GLN A 29 -3.61 11.54 0.28
CA GLN A 29 -3.91 11.29 1.69
C GLN A 29 -2.63 10.97 2.48
N LEU A 30 -1.78 10.06 2.01
CA LEU A 30 -0.58 9.67 2.75
C LEU A 30 0.44 10.80 2.83
N THR A 31 0.66 11.52 1.73
CA THR A 31 1.65 12.62 1.68
C THR A 31 1.24 13.84 2.50
N THR A 32 -0.07 14.03 2.75
CA THR A 32 -0.58 15.15 3.56
C THR A 32 -0.75 14.79 5.04
N THR A 33 -0.93 13.51 5.37
CA THR A 33 -1.19 13.06 6.75
C THR A 33 0.04 12.56 7.48
N LEU A 34 1.01 11.97 6.76
CA LEU A 34 2.19 11.36 7.35
C LEU A 34 3.39 12.31 7.28
N GLN A 35 4.11 12.42 8.39
CA GLN A 35 5.30 13.26 8.49
C GLN A 35 6.42 12.76 7.57
N ASP A 36 7.04 13.69 6.85
CA ASP A 36 8.16 13.42 5.92
C ASP A 36 7.84 12.35 4.86
N CYS A 37 6.55 12.15 4.56
CA CYS A 37 6.09 11.15 3.62
C CYS A 37 6.49 11.49 2.19
N ARG A 38 7.05 10.51 1.49
CA ARG A 38 7.50 10.62 0.10
C ARG A 38 7.15 9.35 -0.64
N LEU A 39 6.59 9.51 -1.84
CA LEU A 39 6.47 8.42 -2.80
C LEU A 39 7.86 8.14 -3.38
N ALA A 40 8.39 6.95 -3.10
CA ALA A 40 9.71 6.51 -3.55
C ALA A 40 9.63 5.80 -4.90
N GLN A 41 8.59 4.97 -5.12
CA GLN A 41 8.37 4.24 -6.36
C GLN A 41 6.89 4.09 -6.64
N GLU A 42 6.55 4.06 -7.93
CA GLU A 42 5.23 3.75 -8.45
C GLU A 42 5.41 2.91 -9.72
N TYR A 43 4.66 1.81 -9.83
CA TYR A 43 4.65 1.00 -11.04
C TYR A 43 3.35 0.23 -11.20
N SER A 44 2.98 -0.06 -12.45
CA SER A 44 1.83 -0.91 -12.75
C SER A 44 2.16 -2.38 -12.56
N ALA A 45 1.19 -3.14 -12.06
CA ALA A 45 1.25 -4.58 -11.90
C ALA A 45 -0.08 -5.22 -12.34
N ALA A 46 -0.14 -6.54 -12.31
CA ALA A 46 -1.38 -7.28 -12.40
C ALA A 46 -1.46 -8.30 -11.25
N ILE A 47 -2.59 -8.31 -10.54
CA ILE A 47 -2.89 -9.34 -9.53
C ILE A 47 -4.11 -10.09 -10.02
N ASP A 48 -3.98 -11.41 -10.15
CA ASP A 48 -5.04 -12.28 -10.67
C ASP A 48 -5.63 -11.77 -12.01
N GLY A 49 -4.75 -11.32 -12.91
CA GLY A 49 -5.12 -10.77 -14.22
C GLY A 49 -5.74 -9.37 -14.20
N MET A 50 -5.97 -8.77 -13.04
CA MET A 50 -6.54 -7.43 -12.93
C MET A 50 -5.47 -6.35 -12.82
N PRO A 51 -5.67 -5.18 -13.47
CA PRO A 51 -4.76 -4.05 -13.32
C PRO A 51 -4.62 -3.61 -11.86
N ALA A 52 -3.38 -3.40 -11.44
CA ALA A 52 -3.03 -2.89 -10.13
C ALA A 52 -1.95 -1.82 -10.25
N VAL A 53 -1.86 -0.96 -9.24
CA VAL A 53 -0.74 -0.04 -9.09
C VAL A 53 -0.05 -0.33 -7.77
N VAL A 54 1.26 -0.49 -7.81
CA VAL A 54 2.09 -0.63 -6.61
C VAL A 54 2.73 0.71 -6.30
N LEU A 55 2.55 1.15 -5.06
CA LEU A 55 3.11 2.37 -4.51
C LEU A 55 4.06 2.00 -3.39
N VAL A 56 5.25 2.60 -3.38
CA VAL A 56 6.22 2.45 -2.30
C VAL A 56 6.47 3.82 -1.69
N PHE A 57 6.14 3.98 -0.41
CA PHE A 57 6.35 5.19 0.36
C PHE A 57 7.44 5.02 1.40
N THR A 58 8.04 6.14 1.78
CA THR A 58 8.85 6.27 2.99
C THR A 58 8.32 7.42 3.83
N TYR A 59 8.20 7.25 5.14
CA TYR A 59 7.79 8.30 6.07
C TYR A 59 8.40 8.08 7.45
N THR A 60 8.35 9.11 8.30
CA THR A 60 8.79 9.01 9.70
C THR A 60 7.57 8.88 10.61
N GLY A 61 7.62 7.96 11.57
CA GLY A 61 6.60 7.79 12.61
C GLY A 61 7.22 7.67 14.00
N ASP A 62 6.47 8.05 15.03
CA ASP A 62 6.86 7.80 16.42
C ASP A 62 6.51 6.36 16.81
N PHE A 63 7.50 5.64 17.32
CA PHE A 63 7.32 4.33 17.91
C PHE A 63 7.98 4.26 19.27
N GLY A 64 7.17 4.42 20.33
CA GLY A 64 7.65 4.39 21.70
C GLY A 64 8.58 5.55 22.04
N GLY A 65 8.30 6.75 21.52
CA GLY A 65 9.11 7.96 21.75
C GLY A 65 10.37 8.06 20.89
N LYS A 66 10.48 7.22 19.85
CA LYS A 66 11.58 7.25 18.87
C LYS A 66 11.03 7.48 17.48
N ASN A 67 11.66 8.39 16.75
CA ASN A 67 11.41 8.56 15.33
C ASN A 67 12.02 7.38 14.56
N VAL A 68 11.17 6.64 13.87
CA VAL A 68 11.54 5.50 13.02
C VAL A 68 11.11 5.81 11.59
N THR A 69 11.99 5.54 10.64
CA THR A 69 11.63 5.61 9.21
C THR A 69 10.97 4.30 8.82
N PHE A 70 9.77 4.39 8.28
CA PHE A 70 9.01 3.27 7.73
C PHE A 70 9.13 3.24 6.21
N ARG A 71 9.09 2.03 5.67
CA ARG A 71 8.80 1.77 4.26
C ARG A 71 7.43 1.10 4.19
N GLU A 72 6.54 1.67 3.38
CA GLU A 72 5.20 1.15 3.17
C GLU A 72 5.02 0.84 1.69
N GLU A 73 4.75 -0.42 1.37
CA GLU A 73 4.36 -0.85 0.04
C GLU A 73 2.85 -1.12 0.00
N ILE A 74 2.17 -0.57 -1.00
CA ILE A 74 0.73 -0.65 -1.15
C ILE A 74 0.43 -1.12 -2.56
N VAL A 75 -0.24 -2.26 -2.70
CA VAL A 75 -0.89 -2.66 -3.95
C VAL A 75 -2.31 -2.14 -3.95
N VAL A 76 -2.64 -1.31 -4.93
CA VAL A 76 -3.95 -0.70 -5.12
C VAL A 76 -4.66 -1.39 -6.28
N LEU A 77 -5.86 -1.90 -6.02
CA LEU A 77 -6.72 -2.51 -7.03
C LEU A 77 -8.16 -1.99 -6.88
N VAL A 78 -8.90 -2.04 -7.99
CA VAL A 78 -10.32 -1.70 -8.02
C VAL A 78 -11.07 -2.80 -8.78
N LYS A 79 -12.12 -3.35 -8.16
CA LYS A 79 -13.00 -4.38 -8.75
C LYS A 79 -14.41 -4.20 -8.22
N ASP A 80 -15.41 -4.22 -9.11
CA ASP A 80 -16.85 -4.23 -8.75
C ASP A 80 -17.27 -3.12 -7.75
N LYS A 81 -16.80 -1.88 -7.97
CA LYS A 81 -16.98 -0.71 -7.09
C LYS A 81 -16.32 -0.80 -5.72
N LEU A 82 -15.52 -1.83 -5.47
CA LEU A 82 -14.68 -1.97 -4.28
C LEU A 82 -13.24 -1.62 -4.63
N TYR A 83 -12.53 -1.04 -3.67
CA TYR A 83 -11.08 -0.95 -3.72
C TYR A 83 -10.44 -1.93 -2.76
N TYR A 84 -9.23 -2.35 -3.11
CA TYR A 84 -8.42 -3.27 -2.33
C TYR A 84 -7.05 -2.64 -2.13
N LEU A 85 -6.60 -2.58 -0.88
CA LEU A 85 -5.26 -2.17 -0.52
C LEU A 85 -4.57 -3.34 0.18
N LEU A 86 -3.58 -3.95 -0.48
CA LEU A 86 -2.66 -4.86 0.20
C LEU A 86 -1.47 -4.03 0.67
N LYS A 87 -1.27 -3.96 1.97
CA LYS A 87 -0.26 -3.10 2.59
C LYS A 87 0.81 -3.92 3.27
N TYR A 88 2.05 -3.49 3.11
CA TYR A 88 3.19 -3.96 3.87
C TYR A 88 3.91 -2.77 4.49
N VAL A 89 3.77 -2.62 5.81
CA VAL A 89 4.35 -1.52 6.59
C VAL A 89 5.39 -2.10 7.53
N VAL A 90 6.60 -1.55 7.46
CA VAL A 90 7.74 -2.06 8.23
C VAL A 90 8.76 -0.95 8.46
N PRO A 91 9.50 -0.93 9.59
CA PRO A 91 10.68 -0.08 9.69
C PRO A 91 11.63 -0.38 8.53
N ALA A 92 12.17 0.66 7.91
CA ALA A 92 12.92 0.54 6.66
C ALA A 92 14.12 -0.44 6.79
N GLU A 93 14.72 -0.54 7.97
CA GLU A 93 15.84 -1.45 8.26
C GLU A 93 15.46 -2.95 8.23
N PHE A 94 14.17 -3.28 8.41
CA PHE A 94 13.67 -4.66 8.41
C PHE A 94 12.85 -5.01 7.16
N TYR A 95 12.89 -4.16 6.12
CA TYR A 95 12.04 -4.36 4.95
C TYR A 95 12.35 -5.67 4.23
N GLU A 96 13.63 -5.96 4.00
CA GLU A 96 14.06 -7.18 3.30
C GLU A 96 13.79 -8.45 4.12
N ASP A 97 13.75 -8.36 5.46
CA ASP A 97 13.56 -9.52 6.34
C ASP A 97 12.20 -10.22 6.15
N TYR A 98 11.17 -9.47 5.72
CA TYR A 98 9.81 -9.99 5.53
C TYR A 98 9.21 -9.69 4.15
N ALA A 99 10.02 -9.20 3.20
CA ALA A 99 9.57 -8.91 1.84
C ALA A 99 8.99 -10.16 1.16
N ASP A 100 9.64 -11.31 1.30
CA ASP A 100 9.18 -12.60 0.76
C ASP A 100 7.79 -13.00 1.29
N CYS A 101 7.49 -12.68 2.56
CA CYS A 101 6.18 -12.95 3.14
C CYS A 101 5.08 -12.11 2.46
N PHE A 102 5.40 -10.85 2.15
CA PHE A 102 4.48 -9.98 1.43
C PHE A 102 4.32 -10.38 -0.03
N GLU A 103 5.41 -10.76 -0.71
CA GLU A 103 5.34 -11.32 -2.07
C GLU A 103 4.46 -12.57 -2.13
N LEU A 104 4.60 -13.47 -1.15
CA LEU A 104 3.75 -14.64 -1.05
C LEU A 104 2.27 -14.24 -0.89
N ALA A 105 1.98 -13.30 0.00
CA ALA A 105 0.62 -12.78 0.18
C ALA A 105 0.06 -12.17 -1.11
N LYS A 106 0.83 -11.32 -1.81
CA LYS A 106 0.46 -10.72 -3.10
C LYS A 106 0.19 -11.79 -4.17
N SER A 107 1.07 -12.77 -4.29
CA SER A 107 0.94 -13.84 -5.30
C SER A 107 -0.23 -14.79 -5.04
N SER A 108 -0.64 -14.93 -3.77
CA SER A 108 -1.78 -15.75 -3.36
C SER A 108 -3.12 -15.02 -3.42
N PHE A 109 -3.10 -13.71 -3.62
CA PHE A 109 -4.31 -12.90 -3.65
C PHE A 109 -5.03 -13.09 -4.97
N GLY A 110 -6.28 -13.55 -4.90
CA GLY A 110 -7.12 -13.80 -6.05
C GLY A 110 -8.60 -13.63 -5.69
N PHE A 111 -9.44 -13.67 -6.71
CA PHE A 111 -10.87 -13.46 -6.60
C PHE A 111 -11.63 -14.71 -7.04
N ASP A 112 -12.38 -15.30 -6.11
CA ASP A 112 -13.32 -16.38 -6.40
C ASP A 112 -14.63 -15.87 -7.05
#